data_AF-A0A2D6PPB1-F1
#
_entry.id   AF-A0A2D6PPB1-F1
#
_cell.length_a   1.000
_cell.length_b   1.000
_cell.length_c   1.000
_cell.angle_alpha   90.00
_cell.angle_beta   90.00
_cell.angle_gamma   90.00
#
_symmetry.space_group_name_H-M   'P 1'
#
loop_
_entity.id
_entity.type
_entity.pdbx_description
1 polymer ?
#
loop_
_entity_poly.entity_id
_entity_poly.type
_entity_poly.pdbx_seq_one_letter_code
_entity_poly.pdbx_strand_id
1 'polypeptide(L)'
;MVRTQEPSDAERLDRIMAETTERHALKLVVTGWARKTYDVFRVDPESRLTVLLLRVESFATQSGEVQVFEESAMTAAQDIAIELEKAFGLEDAIIVRKDP
;
A
#
# COMPACT_ATOMS: atom_id res chain seq x y z
N MET A 1 11.35 -30.82 15.70
CA MET A 1 10.41 -29.69 15.86
C MET A 1 10.89 -28.58 14.96
N VAL A 2 10.12 -28.24 13.92
CA VAL A 2 10.39 -27.07 13.06
C VAL A 2 9.68 -25.88 13.69
N ARG A 3 10.43 -24.84 14.07
CA ARG A 3 9.85 -23.57 14.52
C ARG A 3 9.70 -22.69 13.28
N THR A 4 8.47 -22.42 12.86
CA THR A 4 8.21 -21.39 11.85
C THR A 4 8.31 -20.03 12.53
N GLN A 5 9.22 -19.19 12.06
CA GLN A 5 9.29 -17.80 12.50
C GLN A 5 8.06 -17.07 11.97
N GLU A 6 7.41 -16.27 12.82
CA GLU A 6 6.33 -15.40 12.37
C GLU A 6 6.89 -14.38 11.37
N PRO A 7 6.16 -14.08 10.28
CA PRO A 7 6.62 -13.11 9.29
C PRO A 7 6.79 -11.74 9.94
N SER A 8 7.89 -11.09 9.60
CA SER A 8 8.19 -9.73 10.05
C SER A 8 7.13 -8.74 9.57
N ASP A 9 6.98 -7.62 10.26
CA ASP A 9 6.02 -6.57 9.85
C ASP A 9 6.26 -6.07 8.42
N ALA A 10 7.52 -6.06 7.97
CA ALA A 10 7.87 -5.73 6.60
C ALA A 10 7.32 -6.76 5.59
N GLU A 11 7.43 -8.05 5.88
CA GLU A 11 6.88 -9.11 5.02
C GLU A 11 5.35 -9.11 5.02
N ARG A 12 4.74 -8.77 6.17
CA ARG A 12 3.29 -8.62 6.29
C ARG A 12 2.80 -7.44 5.45
N LEU A 13 3.48 -6.30 5.53
CA LEU A 13 3.17 -5.12 4.73
C LEU A 13 3.37 -5.39 3.22
N ASP A 14 4.47 -6.04 2.84
CA ASP A 14 4.71 -6.45 1.45
C ASP A 14 3.53 -7.27 0.90
N ARG A 15 3.01 -8.21 1.70
CA ARG A 15 1.87 -9.04 1.33
C ARG A 15 0.58 -8.23 1.17
N ILE A 16 0.25 -7.39 2.15
CA ILE A 16 -0.96 -6.54 2.11
C ILE A 16 -0.95 -5.66 0.86
N MET A 17 0.20 -5.03 0.59
CA MET A 17 0.36 -4.17 -0.58
C MET A 17 0.25 -4.97 -1.88
N ALA A 18 0.89 -6.14 -1.98
CA ALA A 18 0.81 -6.98 -3.17
C ALA A 18 -0.62 -7.47 -3.44
N GLU A 19 -1.26 -8.10 -2.45
CA GLU A 19 -2.60 -8.69 -2.59
C GLU A 19 -3.66 -7.61 -2.88
N THR A 20 -3.59 -6.47 -2.21
CA THR A 20 -4.56 -5.39 -2.45
C THR A 20 -4.33 -4.75 -3.80
N THR A 21 -3.09 -4.51 -4.20
CA THR A 21 -2.80 -3.94 -5.52
C THR A 21 -3.23 -4.88 -6.65
N GLU A 22 -3.02 -6.19 -6.51
CA GLU A 22 -3.44 -7.20 -7.49
C GLU A 22 -4.97 -7.28 -7.63
N ARG A 23 -5.72 -7.23 -6.53
CA ARG A 23 -7.20 -7.21 -6.54
C ARG A 23 -7.76 -6.05 -7.37
N HIS A 24 -7.08 -4.91 -7.40
CA HIS A 24 -7.47 -3.73 -8.15
C HIS A 24 -6.88 -3.67 -9.57
N ALA A 25 -6.15 -4.71 -10.00
CA ALA A 25 -5.43 -4.75 -11.28
C ALA A 25 -4.47 -3.55 -11.47
N LEU A 26 -3.83 -3.12 -10.38
CA LEU A 26 -2.89 -2.01 -10.36
C LEU A 26 -1.44 -2.52 -10.36
N LYS A 27 -0.48 -1.62 -10.56
CA LYS A 27 0.95 -1.94 -10.55
C LYS A 27 1.61 -1.46 -9.26
N LEU A 28 2.21 -2.37 -8.52
CA LEU A 28 3.00 -2.05 -7.33
C LEU A 28 4.48 -1.87 -7.69
N VAL A 29 5.10 -0.81 -7.17
CA VAL A 29 6.55 -0.61 -7.18
C VAL A 29 7.00 -0.39 -5.74
N VAL A 30 7.93 -1.23 -5.29
CA VAL A 30 8.52 -1.13 -3.96
C VAL A 30 9.93 -0.60 -4.08
N THR A 31 10.23 0.47 -3.35
CA THR A 31 11.56 1.09 -3.31
C THR A 31 12.05 1.19 -1.87
N GLY A 32 13.38 1.25 -1.68
CA GLY A 32 14.01 1.32 -0.36
C GLY A 32 14.23 -0.05 0.31
N TRP A 33 15.26 -0.15 1.16
CA TRP A 33 15.61 -1.37 1.89
C TRP A 33 15.15 -1.32 3.36
N ALA A 34 15.62 -0.34 4.13
CA ALA A 34 15.29 -0.19 5.54
C ALA A 34 13.99 0.62 5.77
N ARG A 35 13.70 1.56 4.87
CA ARG A 35 12.45 2.32 4.83
C ARG A 35 11.86 2.12 3.46
N LYS A 36 10.84 1.27 3.37
CA LYS A 36 10.19 0.95 2.11
C LYS A 36 9.15 2.01 1.76
N THR A 37 9.04 2.28 0.48
CA THR A 37 7.97 3.07 -0.12
C THR A 37 7.28 2.20 -1.15
N TYR A 38 5.96 2.12 -1.04
CA TYR A 38 5.09 1.32 -1.86
C TYR A 38 4.26 2.25 -2.73
N ASP A 39 4.67 2.39 -3.99
CA ASP A 39 4.00 3.21 -4.97
C ASP A 39 3.08 2.36 -5.83
N VAL A 40 1.81 2.76 -5.92
CA VAL A 40 0.81 2.07 -6.72
C VAL A 40 0.47 2.93 -7.93
N PHE A 41 0.52 2.32 -9.10
CA PHE A 41 0.30 2.97 -10.37
C PHE A 41 -0.83 2.35 -11.17
N ARG A 42 -1.48 3.17 -11.99
CA ARG A 42 -2.24 2.71 -13.15
C ARG A 42 -1.39 2.84 -14.39
N VAL A 43 -1.35 1.78 -15.20
CA VAL A 43 -0.75 1.82 -16.54
C VAL A 43 -1.89 2.01 -17.54
N ASP A 44 -1.86 3.11 -18.27
CA ASP A 44 -2.78 3.31 -19.39
C ASP A 44 -2.33 2.40 -20.56
N PRO A 45 -3.19 1.48 -21.03
CA PRO A 45 -2.83 0.54 -22.09
C PRO A 45 -2.64 1.22 -23.45
N GLU A 46 -3.28 2.37 -23.69
CA GLU A 46 -3.22 3.08 -24.98
C GLU A 46 -2.02 4.02 -25.03
N SER A 47 -1.86 4.86 -24.01
CA SER A 47 -0.81 5.89 -23.99
C SER A 47 0.52 5.41 -23.41
N ARG A 48 0.54 4.24 -22.76
CA ARG A 48 1.66 3.74 -21.93
C ARG A 48 2.06 4.68 -20.80
N LEU A 49 1.24 5.69 -20.48
CA LEU A 49 1.48 6.58 -19.37
C LEU A 49 1.26 5.81 -18.07
N THR A 50 2.12 6.10 -17.09
CA THR A 50 2.01 5.55 -15.74
C THR A 50 1.59 6.68 -14.82
N VAL A 51 0.44 6.54 -14.19
CA VAL A 51 -0.09 7.54 -13.25
C VAL A 51 0.08 7.01 -11.83
N LEU A 52 0.74 7.77 -10.97
CA LEU A 52 0.85 7.45 -9.55
C LEU A 52 -0.52 7.67 -8.91
N LEU A 53 -1.06 6.62 -8.30
CA LEU A 53 -2.39 6.64 -7.70
C LEU A 53 -2.32 6.87 -6.20
N LEU A 54 -1.49 6.10 -5.51
CA LEU A 54 -1.31 6.16 -4.06
C LEU A 54 0.10 5.74 -3.65
N ARG A 55 0.49 6.13 -2.44
CA ARG A 55 1.75 5.79 -1.79
C ARG A 55 1.50 5.36 -0.35
N VAL A 56 2.18 4.30 0.05
CA VAL A 56 2.27 3.86 1.45
C VAL A 56 3.74 3.80 1.82
N GLU A 57 4.11 4.28 3.00
CA GLU A 57 5.46 4.13 3.52
C GLU A 57 5.49 3.05 4.59
N SER A 58 6.65 2.43 4.81
CA SER A 58 6.83 1.42 5.87
C SER A 58 6.44 1.89 7.28
N PHE A 59 6.42 3.20 7.54
CA PHE A 59 5.90 3.78 8.79
C PHE A 59 4.38 3.64 8.95
N ALA A 60 3.64 3.31 7.89
CA ALA A 60 2.20 3.07 7.93
C ALA A 60 1.84 1.87 8.81
N THR A 61 2.79 0.99 9.15
CA THR A 61 2.58 -0.05 10.19
C THR A 61 2.32 0.55 11.57
N GLN A 62 2.66 1.83 11.79
CA GLN A 62 2.42 2.56 13.03
C GLN A 62 1.41 3.70 12.84
N SER A 63 1.46 4.41 11.71
CA SER A 63 0.59 5.58 11.47
C SER A 63 -0.70 5.27 10.73
N GLY A 64 -0.77 4.13 10.02
CA GLY A 64 -1.87 3.82 9.12
C GLY A 64 -2.01 4.77 7.93
N GLU A 65 -0.98 5.58 7.62
CA GLU A 65 -1.10 6.60 6.57
C GLU A 65 -1.05 6.00 5.17
N VAL A 66 -2.06 6.34 4.36
CA VAL A 66 -2.13 6.06 2.92
C VAL A 66 -2.29 7.39 2.17
N GLN A 67 -1.30 7.73 1.35
CA GLN A 67 -1.33 8.96 0.55
C GLN A 67 -2.00 8.68 -0.79
N VAL A 68 -2.98 9.49 -1.18
CA VAL A 68 -3.72 9.34 -2.44
C VAL A 68 -3.50 10.58 -3.30
N PHE A 69 -3.08 10.37 -4.55
CA PHE A 69 -2.81 11.41 -5.54
C PHE A 69 -3.93 11.54 -6.58
N GLU A 70 -4.71 10.48 -6.77
CA GLU A 70 -5.78 10.42 -7.76
C GLU A 70 -7.06 9.90 -7.14
N GLU A 71 -8.20 10.56 -7.38
CA GLU A 71 -9.49 10.17 -6.80
C GLU A 71 -9.89 8.74 -7.18
N SER A 72 -9.53 8.30 -8.39
CA SER A 72 -9.76 6.93 -8.87
C SER A 72 -9.09 5.84 -8.02
N ALA A 73 -8.17 6.20 -7.14
CA ALA A 73 -7.48 5.29 -6.23
C ALA A 73 -8.19 5.08 -4.88
N MET A 74 -9.29 5.81 -4.61
CA MET A 74 -9.90 5.87 -3.28
C MET A 74 -10.35 4.49 -2.76
N THR A 75 -10.96 3.67 -3.63
CA THR A 75 -11.39 2.32 -3.24
C THR A 75 -10.19 1.44 -2.85
N ALA A 76 -9.11 1.48 -3.63
CA ALA A 76 -7.89 0.74 -3.30
C ALA A 76 -7.24 1.26 -2.01
N ALA A 77 -7.25 2.58 -1.78
CA ALA A 77 -6.72 3.18 -0.56
C ALA A 77 -7.52 2.77 0.69
N GLN A 78 -8.85 2.70 0.59
CA GLN A 78 -9.71 2.22 1.67
C GLN A 78 -9.44 0.75 2.00
N ASP A 79 -9.32 -0.11 1.00
CA ASP A 79 -9.00 -1.51 1.22
C ASP A 79 -7.64 -1.68 1.89
N ILE A 80 -6.62 -0.91 1.47
CA ILE A 80 -5.31 -0.92 2.11
C ILE A 80 -5.41 -0.45 3.56
N ALA A 81 -6.10 0.66 3.83
CA ALA A 81 -6.28 1.20 5.17
C ALA A 81 -6.93 0.17 6.13
N ILE A 82 -7.99 -0.50 5.67
CA ILE A 82 -8.68 -1.56 6.42
C ILE A 82 -7.75 -2.74 6.71
N GLU A 83 -6.93 -3.16 5.74
CA GLU A 83 -5.98 -4.26 5.96
C GLU A 83 -4.83 -3.85 6.89
N LEU A 84 -4.40 -2.58 6.88
CA LEU A 84 -3.41 -2.05 7.82
C LEU A 84 -3.95 -2.07 9.26
N GLU A 85 -5.20 -1.62 9.48
CA GLU A 85 -5.86 -1.66 10.80
C GLU A 85 -5.90 -3.08 11.35
N LYS A 86 -6.37 -4.04 10.56
CA LYS A 86 -6.48 -5.45 10.96
C LYS A 86 -5.12 -6.07 11.25
N ALA A 87 -4.13 -5.82 10.39
CA ALA A 87 -2.84 -6.46 10.49
C ALA A 87 -2.00 -5.88 11.63
N PHE A 88 -1.98 -4.56 11.80
CA PHE A 88 -1.08 -3.90 12.74
C PHE A 88 -1.77 -3.41 14.02
N GLY A 89 -3.08 -3.62 14.16
CA GLY A 89 -3.84 -3.26 15.36
C GLY A 89 -3.94 -1.74 15.53
N LEU A 90 -4.07 -1.01 14.42
CA LEU A 90 -4.23 0.44 14.43
C LEU A 90 -5.68 0.79 14.80
N GLU A 91 -5.86 1.88 15.55
CA GLU A 91 -7.20 2.36 15.93
C GLU A 91 -7.93 2.92 14.71
N ASP A 92 -7.26 3.78 13.94
CA ASP A 92 -7.75 4.34 12.68
C ASP A 92 -6.59 4.49 11.69
N ALA A 93 -6.76 4.00 10.46
CA ALA A 93 -5.88 4.32 9.34
C ALA A 93 -6.32 5.63 8.66
N ILE A 94 -5.34 6.41 8.19
CA ILE A 94 -5.57 7.78 7.71
C ILE A 94 -5.32 7.84 6.20
N ILE A 95 -6.34 8.23 5.44
CA ILE A 95 -6.19 8.50 4.01
C ILE A 95 -5.96 9.99 3.79
N VAL A 96 -4.78 10.34 3.27
CA VAL A 96 -4.38 11.73 3.00
C VAL A 96 -4.45 11.98 1.50
N ARG A 97 -5.37 12.84 1.07
CA ARG A 97 -5.37 13.34 -0.32
C ARG A 97 -4.25 14.35 -0.49
N LYS A 98 -3.39 14.13 -1.49
CA LYS A 98 -2.34 15.05 -1.90
C LYS A 98 -2.82 15.74 -3.18
N ASP A 99 -2.94 17.06 -3.13
CA ASP A 99 -3.15 17.84 -4.36
C ASP A 99 -1.86 17.77 -5.22
N PRO A 100 -2.00 17.66 -6.55
CA PRO A 100 -0.87 17.63 -7.48
C PRO A 100 -0.08 18.94 -7.55
#